data_AF-A0A7X9AQQ8-F1
#
_entry.id   AF-A0A7X9AQQ8-F1
#
_cell.length_a   1.000
_cell.length_b   1.000
_cell.length_c   1.000
_cell.angle_alpha   90.00
_cell.angle_beta   90.00
_cell.angle_gamma   90.00
#
_symmetry.space_group_name_H-M   'P 1'
#
loop_
_entity.id
_entity.type
_entity.pdbx_description
1 polymer ?
#
loop_
_entity_poly.entity_id
_entity_poly.type
_entity_poly.pdbx_seq_one_letter_code
_entity_poly.pdbx_strand_id
1 'polypeptide(L)'
;MIKAVILDIDGVLTNGKVTVDSEGRESKAVDFKDIDAVFEMKRRGIKIGLITGEATPITLFFKERFKPDFFYNGCKDKPKALAEIMAQTGYDGSEICYVGDAKYDIPVMKLVKYSACPANAIPEVKALASIQLERNGGDGCIWELMERLNLRGTAGVSSFACKSCGALCTQPPVLDYPGQPAGAQHLPVPENADQDKPFDLSVFQCASCGLVQLNAAPVPYYREVIRAAAVSAEMAAFRTEQFADFVRQHGLTGKKVLECGCGAGEFLPFMQQAGAVVTGMEYGENNVKKARAAGFQVERLFFDTGAERLQSGPFDAFYILNYLEHVPDLRACLAGIRGNLAPGAVGLVEVPNFEMLLAQGMFMEFMRDHLYYFTAKSLSLLLEANGFEVLSAQPVFHDYVMSLQVRLRPPTDFSAFAVAQQRLTGKLNALVEQYGGSRTAFWGASHQAFALLAFAGLRDKIKCIIDSAPFKQGCLSPATHIPIVAPDSLQPGDFDLLIVAAGGYSEEVARLAREKFGRALAIYILRENQLVNY
;
A
#
# COMPACT_ATOMS: atom_id res chain seq x y z
N MET A 1 10.61 -24.71 4.42
CA MET A 1 9.14 -24.77 4.60
C MET A 1 8.87 -25.89 5.58
N ILE A 2 7.92 -25.74 6.52
CA ILE A 2 7.60 -26.78 7.51
C ILE A 2 6.86 -27.92 6.81
N LYS A 3 7.28 -29.16 7.06
CA LYS A 3 6.73 -30.40 6.50
C LYS A 3 6.10 -31.31 7.55
N ALA A 4 6.47 -31.16 8.82
CA ALA A 4 5.88 -31.90 9.92
C ALA A 4 5.66 -31.01 11.16
N VAL A 5 4.57 -31.28 11.87
CA VAL A 5 4.27 -30.67 13.18
C VAL A 5 4.18 -31.79 14.21
N ILE A 6 5.03 -31.71 15.23
CA ILE A 6 5.12 -32.68 16.32
C ILE A 6 4.57 -32.03 17.59
N LEU A 7 3.58 -32.67 18.19
CA LEU A 7 2.83 -32.13 19.32
C LEU A 7 3.08 -32.99 20.57
N ASP A 8 3.29 -32.34 21.71
CA ASP A 8 2.94 -32.96 22.98
C ASP A 8 1.40 -33.08 23.09
N ILE A 9 0.94 -33.99 23.94
CA ILE A 9 -0.49 -34.15 24.23
C ILE A 9 -0.85 -33.32 25.46
N ASP A 10 -0.11 -33.51 26.54
CA ASP A 10 -0.43 -32.89 27.83
C ASP A 10 0.04 -31.45 27.81
N GLY A 11 -0.85 -30.51 28.17
CA GLY A 11 -0.53 -29.08 28.17
C GLY A 11 -0.43 -28.41 26.78
N VAL A 12 -0.48 -29.18 25.69
CA VAL A 12 -0.50 -28.70 24.30
C VAL A 12 -1.83 -29.04 23.61
N LEU A 13 -2.13 -30.31 23.33
CA LEU A 13 -3.46 -30.70 22.82
C LEU A 13 -4.54 -30.66 23.91
N THR A 14 -4.12 -30.66 25.17
CA THR A 14 -4.98 -30.52 26.34
C THR A 14 -4.55 -29.32 27.18
N ASN A 15 -5.42 -28.86 28.08
CA ASN A 15 -5.17 -27.68 28.92
C ASN A 15 -4.23 -27.90 30.12
N GLY A 16 -3.53 -29.03 30.17
CA GLY A 16 -2.60 -29.37 31.25
C GLY A 16 -3.28 -29.66 32.59
N LYS A 17 -4.61 -29.83 32.61
CA LYS A 17 -5.38 -30.22 33.79
C LYS A 17 -5.97 -31.61 33.62
N VAL A 18 -5.97 -32.37 34.71
CA VAL A 18 -6.65 -33.66 34.81
C VAL A 18 -7.80 -33.52 35.78
N THR A 19 -9.01 -33.90 35.37
CA THR A 19 -10.17 -34.00 36.27
C THR A 19 -10.34 -35.46 36.66
N VAL A 20 -10.34 -35.73 37.97
CA VAL A 20 -10.48 -37.07 38.54
C VAL A 20 -11.82 -37.18 39.25
N ASP A 21 -12.63 -38.18 38.90
CA ASP A 21 -13.89 -38.43 39.60
C ASP A 21 -13.71 -39.25 40.89
N SER A 22 -14.79 -39.48 41.62
CA SER A 22 -14.79 -40.25 42.88
C SER A 22 -14.36 -41.71 42.73
N GLU A 23 -14.31 -42.24 41.51
CA GLU A 23 -13.86 -43.61 41.20
C GLU A 23 -12.40 -43.64 40.72
N GLY A 24 -11.72 -42.48 40.68
CA GLY A 24 -10.35 -42.37 40.20
C GLY A 24 -10.21 -42.32 38.67
N ARG A 25 -11.31 -42.12 37.93
CA ARG A 25 -11.26 -42.01 36.47
C ARG A 25 -10.81 -40.61 36.06
N GLU A 26 -9.80 -40.56 35.21
CA GLU A 26 -9.24 -39.31 34.69
C GLU A 26 -9.95 -38.85 33.42
N SER A 27 -10.11 -37.54 33.28
CA SER A 27 -10.58 -36.89 32.06
C SER A 27 -9.77 -35.62 31.76
N LYS A 28 -9.54 -35.37 30.47
CA LYS A 28 -8.82 -34.21 29.94
C LYS A 28 -9.68 -33.57 28.84
N ALA A 29 -9.56 -32.25 28.68
CA ALA A 29 -10.33 -31.49 27.68
C ALA A 29 -9.44 -31.03 26.53
N VAL A 30 -10.02 -31.00 25.33
CA VAL A 30 -9.43 -30.49 24.08
C VAL A 30 -10.46 -29.64 23.34
N ASP A 31 -10.03 -28.52 22.75
CA ASP A 31 -10.89 -27.64 21.95
C ASP A 31 -11.13 -28.22 20.54
N PHE A 32 -12.35 -28.06 20.03
CA PHE A 32 -12.70 -28.51 18.67
C PHE A 32 -11.89 -27.82 17.57
N LYS A 33 -11.48 -26.56 17.76
CA LYS A 33 -10.62 -25.84 16.82
C LYS A 33 -9.24 -26.46 16.75
N ASP A 34 -8.69 -26.94 17.85
CA ASP A 34 -7.40 -27.63 17.84
C ASP A 34 -7.50 -28.98 17.12
N ILE A 35 -8.61 -29.69 17.31
CA ILE A 35 -8.93 -30.90 16.54
C ILE A 35 -8.99 -30.59 15.03
N ASP A 36 -9.74 -29.55 14.65
CA ASP A 36 -9.89 -29.15 13.25
C ASP A 36 -8.57 -28.70 12.63
N ALA A 37 -7.74 -27.98 13.39
CA ALA A 37 -6.41 -27.55 12.96
C ALA A 37 -5.49 -28.74 12.66
N VAL A 38 -5.52 -29.80 13.48
CA VAL A 38 -4.76 -31.03 13.23
C VAL A 38 -5.21 -31.68 11.92
N PHE A 39 -6.53 -31.84 11.71
CA PHE A 39 -7.03 -32.41 10.46
C PHE A 39 -6.71 -31.55 9.25
N GLU A 40 -6.78 -30.22 9.39
CA GLU A 40 -6.48 -29.30 8.32
C GLU A 40 -5.00 -29.36 7.92
N MET A 41 -4.08 -29.37 8.88
CA MET A 41 -2.65 -29.56 8.59
C MET A 41 -2.40 -30.88 7.83
N LYS A 42 -3.08 -31.98 8.22
CA LYS A 42 -3.00 -33.26 7.49
C LYS A 42 -3.54 -33.18 6.07
N ARG A 43 -4.68 -32.51 5.86
CA ARG A 43 -5.24 -32.30 4.50
C ARG A 43 -4.26 -31.58 3.59
N ARG A 44 -3.43 -30.70 4.16
CA ARG A 44 -2.39 -29.93 3.47
C ARG A 44 -1.06 -30.68 3.32
N GLY A 45 -1.03 -31.98 3.63
CA GLY A 45 0.16 -32.81 3.49
C GLY A 45 1.22 -32.60 4.57
N ILE A 46 0.93 -31.85 5.63
CA ILE A 46 1.82 -31.74 6.80
C ILE A 46 1.68 -33.02 7.61
N LYS A 47 2.80 -33.71 7.84
CA LYS A 47 2.82 -34.90 8.69
C LYS A 47 2.61 -34.50 10.14
N ILE A 48 1.77 -35.23 10.86
CA ILE A 48 1.49 -34.99 12.28
C ILE A 48 2.13 -36.08 13.12
N GLY A 49 2.94 -35.68 14.10
CA GLY A 49 3.47 -36.58 15.12
C GLY A 49 2.95 -36.23 16.50
N LEU A 50 2.67 -37.23 17.33
CA LEU A 50 2.40 -37.03 18.76
C LEU A 50 3.48 -37.73 19.59
N ILE A 51 4.06 -37.02 20.55
CA ILE A 51 5.05 -37.56 21.48
C ILE A 51 4.62 -37.22 22.90
N THR A 52 4.15 -38.21 23.65
CA THR A 52 3.72 -38.05 25.05
C THR A 52 4.57 -38.92 25.97
N GLY A 53 4.86 -38.39 27.16
CA GLY A 53 5.50 -39.14 28.24
C GLY A 53 4.54 -40.07 28.98
N GLU A 54 3.24 -39.91 28.80
CA GLU A 54 2.20 -40.74 29.40
C GLU A 54 1.80 -41.89 28.48
N ALA A 55 1.30 -42.97 29.08
CA ALA A 55 0.69 -44.08 28.35
C ALA A 55 -0.65 -44.41 29.03
N THR A 56 -1.70 -43.68 28.66
CA THR A 56 -3.04 -43.79 29.25
C THR A 56 -4.09 -44.07 28.18
N PRO A 57 -5.32 -44.49 28.54
CA PRO A 57 -6.40 -44.61 27.58
C PRO A 57 -6.70 -43.31 26.81
N ILE A 58 -6.43 -42.15 27.41
CA ILE A 58 -6.63 -40.83 26.80
C ILE A 58 -5.63 -40.59 25.66
N THR A 59 -4.37 -41.02 25.80
CA THR A 59 -3.39 -40.87 24.72
C THR A 59 -3.72 -41.76 23.52
N LEU A 60 -4.34 -42.92 23.76
CA LEU A 60 -4.88 -43.77 22.70
C LEU A 60 -6.09 -43.15 21.98
N PHE A 61 -6.92 -42.37 22.67
CA PHE A 61 -7.99 -41.60 22.02
C PHE A 61 -7.41 -40.65 20.96
N PHE A 62 -6.34 -39.91 21.26
CA PHE A 62 -5.71 -39.02 20.28
C PHE A 62 -5.09 -39.77 19.10
N LYS A 63 -4.51 -40.95 19.35
CA LYS A 63 -4.02 -41.85 18.30
C LYS A 63 -5.15 -42.23 17.34
N GLU A 64 -6.26 -42.74 17.88
CA GLU A 64 -7.39 -43.20 17.06
C GLU A 64 -8.12 -42.03 16.37
N ARG A 65 -8.24 -40.89 17.06
CA ARG A 65 -8.90 -39.69 16.53
C ARG A 65 -8.13 -39.08 15.36
N PHE A 66 -6.83 -38.83 15.54
CA PHE A 66 -6.02 -38.10 14.56
C PHE A 66 -5.29 -39.00 13.57
N LYS A 67 -5.14 -40.29 13.90
CA LYS A 67 -4.35 -41.28 13.14
C LYS A 67 -2.98 -40.69 12.73
N PRO A 68 -2.21 -40.13 13.67
CA PRO A 68 -1.00 -39.36 13.33
C PRO A 68 -0.01 -40.23 12.56
N ASP A 69 0.80 -39.59 11.72
CA ASP A 69 1.86 -40.25 10.95
C ASP A 69 2.91 -40.86 11.87
N PHE A 70 3.11 -40.25 13.05
CA PHE A 70 4.01 -40.73 14.09
C PHE A 70 3.33 -40.70 15.46
N PHE A 71 3.43 -41.79 16.22
CA PHE A 71 2.86 -41.87 17.57
C PHE A 71 3.83 -42.54 18.53
N TYR A 72 4.37 -41.78 19.48
CA TYR A 72 5.27 -42.26 20.51
C TYR A 72 4.61 -42.12 21.88
N ASN A 73 4.11 -43.25 22.40
CA ASN A 73 3.37 -43.32 23.66
C ASN A 73 4.28 -43.73 24.82
N GLY A 74 4.18 -43.10 25.98
CA GLY A 74 5.06 -43.38 27.12
C GLY A 74 6.54 -43.03 26.85
N CYS A 75 6.81 -42.14 25.90
CA CYS A 75 8.15 -41.78 25.45
C CYS A 75 8.76 -40.70 26.35
N LYS A 76 9.67 -41.11 27.23
CA LYS A 76 10.41 -40.18 28.10
C LYS A 76 11.62 -39.52 27.42
N ASP A 77 12.12 -40.12 26.34
CA ASP A 77 13.24 -39.61 25.55
C ASP A 77 12.71 -39.00 24.24
N LYS A 78 12.13 -37.80 24.35
CA LYS A 78 11.56 -37.07 23.21
C LYS A 78 12.60 -36.73 22.11
N PRO A 79 13.86 -36.39 22.44
CA PRO A 79 14.93 -36.25 21.44
C PRO A 79 15.14 -37.49 20.57
N LYS A 80 15.16 -38.68 21.18
CA LYS A 80 15.30 -39.93 20.43
C LYS A 80 14.12 -40.15 19.48
N ALA A 81 12.89 -39.90 19.93
CA ALA A 81 11.71 -40.01 19.08
C ALA A 81 11.75 -39.02 17.89
N LEU A 82 12.22 -37.78 18.10
CA LEU A 82 12.42 -36.84 16.99
C LEU A 82 13.47 -37.34 16.00
N ALA A 83 14.60 -37.88 16.48
CA ALA A 83 15.64 -38.44 15.63
C ALA A 83 15.13 -39.61 14.78
N GLU A 84 14.28 -40.47 15.35
CA GLU A 84 13.62 -41.56 14.61
C GLU A 84 12.67 -41.02 13.53
N ILE A 85 11.90 -39.96 13.82
CA ILE A 85 11.05 -39.28 12.81
C ILE A 85 11.91 -38.74 11.66
N MET A 86 12.98 -38.01 11.97
CA MET A 86 13.89 -37.44 10.98
C MET A 86 14.52 -38.53 10.10
N ALA A 87 14.92 -39.66 10.69
CA ALA A 87 15.46 -40.79 9.95
C ALA A 87 14.42 -41.46 9.04
N GLN A 88 13.17 -41.59 9.49
CA GLN A 88 12.09 -42.19 8.70
C GLN A 88 11.62 -41.30 7.54
N THR A 89 11.68 -39.97 7.69
CA THR A 89 11.18 -39.03 6.67
C THR A 89 12.27 -38.42 5.79
N GLY A 90 13.51 -38.43 6.24
CA GLY A 90 14.60 -37.65 5.65
C GLY A 90 14.48 -36.14 5.90
N TYR A 91 13.60 -35.70 6.82
CA TYR A 91 13.43 -34.28 7.13
C TYR A 91 14.54 -33.77 8.04
N ASP A 92 14.97 -32.54 7.77
CA ASP A 92 15.88 -31.81 8.64
C ASP A 92 15.12 -31.13 9.80
N GLY A 93 15.81 -30.83 10.90
CA GLY A 93 15.23 -30.11 12.05
C GLY A 93 14.72 -28.71 11.70
N SER A 94 15.18 -28.13 10.58
CA SER A 94 14.63 -26.89 10.03
C SER A 94 13.30 -27.03 9.30
N GLU A 95 12.83 -28.26 9.05
CA GLU A 95 11.58 -28.55 8.35
C GLU A 95 10.50 -29.07 9.31
N ILE A 96 10.81 -29.19 10.60
CA ILE A 96 9.91 -29.70 11.63
C ILE A 96 9.59 -28.59 12.62
N CYS A 97 8.30 -28.48 12.98
CA CYS A 97 7.88 -27.66 14.12
C CYS A 97 7.55 -28.55 15.32
N TYR A 98 8.15 -28.29 16.48
CA TYR A 98 7.82 -28.98 17.73
C TYR A 98 7.04 -28.07 18.68
N VAL A 99 5.98 -28.58 19.29
CA VAL A 99 5.15 -27.84 20.26
C VAL A 99 5.19 -28.54 21.61
N GLY A 100 5.64 -27.81 22.64
CA GLY A 100 5.74 -28.30 24.02
C GLY A 100 5.39 -27.22 25.03
N ASP A 101 5.10 -27.63 26.27
CA ASP A 101 4.71 -26.73 27.35
C ASP A 101 5.56 -26.89 28.62
N ALA A 102 6.27 -28.02 28.76
CA ALA A 102 6.91 -28.43 30.01
C ALA A 102 8.43 -28.70 29.87
N LYS A 103 9.09 -28.89 31.02
CA LYS A 103 10.56 -29.04 31.09
C LYS A 103 11.12 -30.21 30.28
N TYR A 104 10.31 -31.25 30.04
CA TYR A 104 10.73 -32.44 29.28
C TYR A 104 10.74 -32.20 27.77
N ASP A 105 10.15 -31.09 27.30
CA ASP A 105 10.15 -30.69 25.89
C ASP A 105 11.39 -29.87 25.51
N ILE A 106 12.02 -29.22 26.49
CA ILE A 106 13.18 -28.34 26.29
C ILE A 106 14.29 -29.04 25.47
N PRO A 107 14.70 -30.30 25.74
CA PRO A 107 15.75 -30.95 24.97
C PRO A 107 15.39 -31.15 23.50
N VAL A 108 14.15 -31.52 23.18
CA VAL A 108 13.71 -31.76 21.80
C VAL A 108 13.45 -30.45 21.05
N MET A 109 12.93 -29.43 21.74
CA MET A 109 12.74 -28.09 21.17
C MET A 109 14.04 -27.43 20.72
N LYS A 110 15.18 -27.75 21.35
CA LYS A 110 16.51 -27.26 20.94
C LYS A 110 17.02 -27.89 19.64
N LEU A 111 16.43 -28.99 19.18
CA LEU A 111 16.86 -29.72 17.99
C LEU A 111 16.15 -29.26 16.71
N VAL A 112 15.11 -28.42 16.84
CA VAL A 112 14.34 -27.91 15.70
C VAL A 112 14.54 -26.41 15.55
N LYS A 113 14.48 -25.93 14.31
CA LYS A 113 14.50 -24.48 14.03
C LYS A 113 13.21 -23.80 14.50
N TYR A 114 12.09 -24.50 14.36
CA TYR A 114 10.76 -24.00 14.69
C TYR A 114 10.24 -24.71 15.93
N SER A 115 10.22 -24.01 17.05
CA SER A 115 9.63 -24.47 18.30
C SER A 115 8.52 -23.53 18.74
N ALA A 116 7.40 -24.07 19.21
CA ALA A 116 6.27 -23.28 19.69
C ALA A 116 5.83 -23.72 21.09
N CYS A 117 5.19 -22.81 21.82
CA CYS A 117 4.61 -23.13 23.13
C CYS A 117 3.27 -22.41 23.38
N PRO A 118 2.31 -23.06 24.05
CA PRO A 118 1.08 -22.41 24.51
C PRO A 118 1.31 -21.30 25.55
N ALA A 119 0.32 -20.43 25.74
CA ALA A 119 0.38 -19.33 26.70
C ALA A 119 0.50 -19.78 28.16
N ASN A 120 0.07 -21.00 28.50
CA ASN A 120 0.21 -21.60 29.83
C ASN A 120 1.50 -22.43 30.00
N ALA A 121 2.42 -22.43 29.03
CA ALA A 121 3.71 -23.10 29.16
C ALA A 121 4.60 -22.50 30.26
N ILE A 122 5.52 -23.30 30.80
CA ILE A 122 6.45 -22.84 31.83
C ILE A 122 7.43 -21.78 31.27
N PRO A 123 7.95 -20.87 32.12
CA PRO A 123 8.81 -19.78 31.67
C PRO A 123 10.04 -20.22 30.86
N GLU A 124 10.66 -21.35 31.22
CA GLU A 124 11.84 -21.90 30.54
C GLU A 124 11.52 -22.35 29.11
N VAL A 125 10.32 -22.89 28.88
CA VAL A 125 9.84 -23.28 27.56
C VAL A 125 9.52 -22.04 26.73
N LYS A 126 8.86 -21.03 27.31
CA LYS A 126 8.58 -19.75 26.62
C LYS A 126 9.86 -19.03 26.19
N ALA A 127 10.87 -19.00 27.06
CA ALA A 127 12.15 -18.39 26.77
C ALA A 127 12.90 -19.08 25.62
N LEU A 128 12.65 -20.38 25.40
CA LEU A 128 13.25 -21.17 24.33
C LEU A 128 12.44 -21.13 23.03
N ALA A 129 11.10 -21.07 23.12
CA ALA A 129 10.22 -21.21 21.98
C ALA A 129 10.44 -20.07 20.97
N SER A 130 10.66 -20.45 19.71
CA SER A 130 10.71 -19.48 18.60
C SER A 130 9.35 -18.81 18.35
N ILE A 131 8.26 -19.45 18.77
CA ILE A 131 6.88 -18.99 18.61
C ILE A 131 6.15 -19.13 19.94
N GLN A 132 5.83 -18.01 20.59
CA GLN A 132 4.98 -18.00 21.77
C GLN A 132 3.54 -17.72 21.34
N LEU A 133 2.63 -18.64 21.67
CA LEU A 133 1.21 -18.55 21.36
C LEU A 133 0.49 -17.77 22.47
N GLU A 134 -0.60 -17.10 22.10
CA GLU A 134 -1.45 -16.34 23.02
C GLU A 134 -2.54 -17.21 23.66
N ARG A 135 -2.89 -18.32 23.03
CA ARG A 135 -3.85 -19.31 23.53
C ARG A 135 -3.21 -20.38 24.39
N ASN A 136 -3.97 -20.87 25.37
CA ASN A 136 -3.56 -21.97 26.24
C ASN A 136 -3.67 -23.32 25.51
N GLY A 137 -2.96 -24.32 26.02
CA GLY A 137 -3.09 -25.71 25.60
C GLY A 137 -4.54 -26.15 25.62
N GLY A 138 -4.96 -26.91 24.61
CA GLY A 138 -6.34 -27.40 24.47
C GLY A 138 -7.42 -26.31 24.48
N ASP A 139 -7.08 -25.06 24.18
CA ASP A 139 -7.96 -23.88 24.11
C ASP A 139 -7.64 -23.05 22.84
N GLY A 140 -7.42 -23.74 21.71
CA GLY A 140 -7.23 -23.11 20.41
C GLY A 140 -5.78 -22.79 20.05
N CYS A 141 -4.79 -23.27 20.81
CA CYS A 141 -3.38 -22.97 20.54
C CYS A 141 -2.84 -23.66 19.28
N ILE A 142 -3.37 -24.82 18.89
CA ILE A 142 -2.98 -25.50 17.65
C ILE A 142 -3.61 -24.81 16.45
N TRP A 143 -4.83 -24.29 16.59
CA TRP A 143 -5.42 -23.41 15.59
C TRP A 143 -4.57 -22.15 15.38
N GLU A 144 -4.23 -21.45 16.46
CA GLU A 144 -3.36 -20.28 16.40
C GLU A 144 -2.00 -20.62 15.80
N LEU A 145 -1.40 -21.76 16.17
CA LEU A 145 -0.14 -22.22 15.61
C LEU A 145 -0.24 -22.41 14.09
N MET A 146 -1.29 -23.08 13.60
CA MET A 146 -1.51 -23.27 12.16
C MET A 146 -1.57 -21.91 11.43
N GLU A 147 -2.18 -20.89 12.05
CA GLU A 147 -2.22 -19.52 11.53
C GLU A 147 -0.82 -18.88 11.52
N ARG A 148 -0.07 -18.98 12.62
CA ARG A 148 1.28 -18.39 12.75
C ARG A 148 2.32 -19.05 11.86
N LEU A 149 2.23 -20.36 11.67
CA LEU A 149 3.14 -21.11 10.79
C LEU A 149 2.87 -20.85 9.31
N ASN A 150 1.86 -20.03 8.99
CA ASN A 150 1.41 -19.74 7.64
C ASN A 150 1.16 -21.03 6.84
N LEU A 151 0.76 -22.12 7.52
CA LEU A 151 0.47 -23.42 6.92
C LEU A 151 -0.87 -23.42 6.17
N ARG A 152 -1.46 -22.24 5.91
CA ARG A 152 -2.63 -22.04 5.02
C ARG A 152 -2.24 -22.25 3.57
N GLY A 153 -2.15 -23.52 3.19
CA GLY A 153 -1.99 -23.99 1.82
C GLY A 153 -3.10 -24.95 1.42
N THR A 154 -4.32 -24.44 1.25
CA THR A 154 -5.14 -24.58 0.02
C THR A 154 -6.50 -23.88 0.21
N ALA A 155 -6.87 -23.03 -0.75
CA ALA A 155 -8.19 -22.40 -0.96
C ALA A 155 -8.89 -21.76 0.26
N GLY A 156 -8.42 -20.59 0.70
CA GLY A 156 -9.10 -19.81 1.74
C GLY A 156 -8.35 -18.55 2.17
N VAL A 157 -8.10 -17.65 1.21
CA VAL A 157 -7.64 -16.26 1.39
C VAL A 157 -6.35 -16.12 2.23
N SER A 158 -5.19 -16.17 1.57
CA SER A 158 -4.04 -15.43 2.05
C SER A 158 -4.36 -13.95 1.89
N SER A 159 -4.62 -13.24 2.99
CA SER A 159 -4.82 -11.81 2.88
C SER A 159 -3.47 -11.15 2.62
N PHE A 160 -3.32 -10.49 1.47
CA PHE A 160 -2.09 -9.77 1.14
C PHE A 160 -2.43 -8.33 0.73
N ALA A 161 -1.50 -7.40 0.92
CA ALA A 161 -1.71 -6.03 0.47
C ALA A 161 -1.58 -5.96 -1.06
N CYS A 162 -2.59 -5.39 -1.72
CA CYS A 162 -2.55 -5.08 -3.15
C CYS A 162 -1.31 -4.21 -3.45
N LYS A 163 -0.50 -4.63 -4.43
CA LYS A 163 0.77 -3.95 -4.77
C LYS A 163 0.57 -2.56 -5.37
N SER A 164 -0.62 -2.25 -5.86
CA SER A 164 -0.98 -0.92 -6.35
C SER A 164 -1.57 -0.02 -5.25
N CYS A 165 -2.70 -0.38 -4.65
CA CYS A 165 -3.43 0.51 -3.73
C CYS A 165 -3.18 0.24 -2.23
N GLY A 166 -2.51 -0.87 -1.86
CA GLY A 166 -2.26 -1.24 -0.47
C GLY A 166 -3.48 -1.79 0.28
N ALA A 167 -4.66 -1.82 -0.36
CA ALA A 167 -5.84 -2.45 0.22
C ALA A 167 -5.59 -3.94 0.45
N LEU A 168 -6.12 -4.46 1.57
CA LEU A 168 -6.01 -5.87 1.89
C LEU A 168 -6.88 -6.70 0.93
N CYS A 169 -6.25 -7.54 0.11
CA CYS A 169 -6.93 -8.50 -0.75
C CYS A 169 -7.36 -9.69 0.09
N THR A 170 -8.64 -9.76 0.42
CA THR A 170 -9.22 -10.86 1.23
C THR A 170 -10.11 -11.80 0.42
N GLN A 171 -10.05 -11.74 -0.91
CA GLN A 171 -10.87 -12.60 -1.78
C GLN A 171 -10.07 -13.84 -2.18
N PRO A 172 -10.73 -14.98 -2.45
CA PRO A 172 -10.06 -16.13 -3.05
C PRO A 172 -9.49 -15.76 -4.43
N PRO A 173 -8.54 -16.55 -4.96
CA PRO A 173 -8.09 -16.37 -6.34
C PRO A 173 -9.26 -16.46 -7.31
N VAL A 174 -9.21 -15.64 -8.36
CA VAL A 174 -10.17 -15.65 -9.46
C VAL A 174 -9.85 -16.75 -10.48
N LEU A 175 -8.58 -17.15 -10.57
CA LEU A 175 -8.08 -18.26 -11.39
C LEU A 175 -6.94 -18.97 -10.67
N ASP A 176 -6.89 -20.29 -10.79
CA ASP A 176 -5.79 -21.13 -10.31
C ASP A 176 -5.27 -21.99 -11.47
N TYR A 177 -3.97 -21.91 -11.71
CA TYR A 177 -3.25 -22.70 -12.71
C TYR A 177 -2.16 -23.51 -12.01
N PRO A 178 -2.44 -24.77 -11.65
CA PRO A 178 -1.41 -25.64 -11.08
C PRO A 178 -0.38 -26.04 -12.15
N GLY A 179 0.82 -26.40 -11.74
CA GLY A 179 1.76 -27.06 -12.64
C GLY A 179 2.44 -26.17 -13.70
N GLN A 180 2.48 -24.85 -13.52
CA GLN A 180 3.01 -23.92 -14.52
C GLN A 180 4.55 -23.86 -14.51
N PRO A 181 5.20 -23.38 -15.58
CA PRO A 181 6.63 -23.13 -15.59
C PRO A 181 7.05 -22.14 -14.48
N ALA A 182 8.15 -22.44 -13.77
CA ALA A 182 8.66 -21.59 -12.70
C ALA A 182 9.41 -20.34 -13.18
N GLY A 183 9.64 -20.19 -14.48
CA GLY A 183 10.25 -19.03 -15.11
C GLY A 183 10.54 -19.28 -16.59
N ALA A 184 10.80 -18.21 -17.34
CA ALA A 184 11.13 -18.26 -18.77
C ALA A 184 12.65 -18.23 -19.06
N GLN A 185 13.48 -18.09 -18.01
CA GLN A 185 14.93 -17.98 -18.13
C GLN A 185 15.63 -19.05 -17.29
N HIS A 186 16.91 -19.28 -17.58
CA HIS A 186 17.69 -20.36 -16.96
C HIS A 186 17.03 -21.74 -17.16
N LEU A 187 16.67 -22.02 -18.42
CA LEU A 187 15.97 -23.24 -18.81
C LEU A 187 16.71 -24.49 -18.32
N PRO A 188 15.98 -25.53 -17.88
CA PRO A 188 16.59 -26.79 -17.47
C PRO A 188 17.32 -27.42 -18.66
N VAL A 189 18.46 -28.01 -18.36
CA VAL A 189 19.25 -28.85 -19.27
C VAL A 189 19.18 -30.30 -18.76
N PRO A 190 19.45 -31.32 -19.59
CA PRO A 190 19.34 -32.72 -19.18
C PRO A 190 20.05 -33.06 -17.87
N GLU A 191 21.15 -32.37 -17.56
CA GLU A 191 21.98 -32.59 -16.37
C GLU A 191 21.36 -32.08 -15.06
N ASN A 192 20.37 -31.17 -15.12
CA ASN A 192 19.71 -30.61 -13.95
C ASN A 192 18.17 -30.63 -14.03
N ALA A 193 17.61 -31.45 -14.93
CA ALA A 193 16.17 -31.56 -15.13
C ALA A 193 15.42 -32.03 -13.86
N ASP A 194 16.09 -32.74 -12.96
CA ASP A 194 15.57 -33.17 -11.66
C ASP A 194 15.38 -32.03 -10.65
N GLN A 195 16.04 -30.89 -10.89
CA GLN A 195 15.92 -29.67 -10.07
C GLN A 195 14.76 -28.77 -10.53
N ASP A 196 14.24 -28.98 -11.75
CA ASP A 196 13.09 -28.24 -12.25
C ASP A 196 11.83 -28.63 -11.46
N LYS A 197 11.06 -27.61 -11.08
CA LYS A 197 9.85 -27.79 -10.28
C LYS A 197 8.75 -26.90 -10.83
N PRO A 198 7.54 -27.44 -11.01
CA PRO A 198 6.41 -26.63 -11.39
C PRO A 198 6.09 -25.58 -10.32
N PHE A 199 5.44 -24.52 -10.76
CA PHE A 199 4.95 -23.42 -9.95
C PHE A 199 3.42 -23.35 -10.07
N ASP A 200 2.72 -23.38 -8.94
CA ASP A 200 1.27 -23.18 -8.93
C ASP A 200 0.98 -21.66 -8.93
N LEU A 201 0.26 -21.21 -9.95
CA LEU A 201 -0.02 -19.80 -10.18
C LEU A 201 -1.47 -19.49 -9.79
N SER A 202 -1.63 -18.65 -8.77
CA SER A 202 -2.93 -18.13 -8.32
C SER A 202 -3.06 -16.65 -8.70
N VAL A 203 -4.16 -16.31 -9.37
CA VAL A 203 -4.48 -14.96 -9.84
C VAL A 203 -5.53 -14.34 -8.94
N PHE A 204 -5.34 -13.10 -8.52
CA PHE A 204 -6.25 -12.38 -7.64
C PHE A 204 -6.66 -11.06 -8.26
N GLN A 205 -7.86 -10.58 -7.94
CA GLN A 205 -8.33 -9.24 -8.31
C GLN A 205 -8.57 -8.39 -7.06
N CYS A 206 -7.99 -7.21 -7.03
CA CYS A 206 -8.20 -6.26 -5.93
C CYS A 206 -9.60 -5.63 -6.03
N ALA A 207 -10.41 -5.78 -4.99
CA ALA A 207 -11.75 -5.18 -4.92
C ALA A 207 -11.73 -3.63 -4.85
N SER A 208 -10.61 -3.01 -4.48
CA SER A 208 -10.50 -1.56 -4.32
C SER A 208 -10.07 -0.84 -5.61
N CYS A 209 -8.98 -1.28 -6.25
CA CYS A 209 -8.46 -0.62 -7.45
C CYS A 209 -8.64 -1.44 -8.74
N GLY A 210 -9.20 -2.65 -8.67
CA GLY A 210 -9.43 -3.51 -9.83
C GLY A 210 -8.18 -4.19 -10.40
N LEU A 211 -6.98 -3.94 -9.85
CA LEU A 211 -5.75 -4.57 -10.31
C LEU A 211 -5.82 -6.10 -10.20
N VAL A 212 -5.55 -6.78 -11.31
CA VAL A 212 -5.32 -8.22 -11.35
C VAL A 212 -3.83 -8.51 -11.14
N GLN A 213 -3.51 -9.39 -10.20
CA GLN A 213 -2.14 -9.63 -9.75
C GLN A 213 -1.92 -11.04 -9.23
N LEU A 214 -0.67 -11.47 -9.23
CA LEU A 214 -0.23 -12.68 -8.56
C LEU A 214 0.10 -12.37 -7.09
N ASN A 215 -0.09 -13.35 -6.21
CA ASN A 215 0.46 -13.33 -4.85
C ASN A 215 1.69 -14.23 -4.76
N ALA A 216 2.69 -13.92 -5.57
CA ALA A 216 3.89 -14.73 -5.75
C ALA A 216 5.16 -13.90 -5.52
N ALA A 217 6.24 -14.56 -5.12
CA ALA A 217 7.55 -13.96 -5.15
C ALA A 217 8.03 -13.81 -6.62
N PRO A 218 8.68 -12.69 -6.97
CA PRO A 218 9.22 -12.49 -8.31
C PRO A 218 10.27 -13.55 -8.68
N VAL A 219 10.47 -13.73 -9.98
CA VAL A 219 11.59 -14.49 -10.53
C VAL A 219 12.93 -13.80 -10.19
N PRO A 220 14.05 -14.52 -10.00
CA PRO A 220 15.32 -13.94 -9.52
C PRO A 220 15.89 -12.82 -10.42
N TYR A 221 15.59 -12.86 -11.71
CA TYR A 221 16.07 -11.95 -12.74
C TYR A 221 15.11 -10.79 -13.03
N TYR A 222 14.08 -10.54 -12.20
CA TYR A 222 13.06 -9.51 -12.44
C TYR A 222 13.61 -8.08 -12.66
N ARG A 223 14.81 -7.80 -12.16
CA ARG A 223 15.46 -6.49 -12.33
C ARG A 223 16.05 -6.31 -13.73
N GLU A 224 16.27 -7.39 -14.48
CA GLU A 224 16.91 -7.36 -15.80
C GLU A 224 15.85 -7.37 -16.89
N VAL A 225 15.98 -6.47 -17.87
CA VAL A 225 15.15 -6.54 -19.08
C VAL A 225 15.75 -7.57 -20.03
N ILE A 226 14.96 -8.60 -20.34
CA ILE A 226 15.38 -9.70 -21.20
C ILE A 226 14.50 -9.72 -22.45
N ARG A 227 15.12 -9.51 -23.61
CA ARG A 227 14.46 -9.53 -24.93
C ARG A 227 15.11 -10.63 -25.77
N ALA A 228 14.29 -11.59 -26.22
CA ALA A 228 14.77 -12.80 -26.92
C ALA A 228 15.11 -12.57 -28.42
N ALA A 229 14.80 -11.40 -28.99
CA ALA A 229 15.03 -11.11 -30.41
C ALA A 229 15.38 -9.64 -30.69
N ALA A 230 16.05 -9.40 -31.81
CA ALA A 230 16.21 -8.07 -32.39
C ALA A 230 14.85 -7.46 -32.73
N VAL A 231 14.74 -6.12 -32.62
CA VAL A 231 13.51 -5.38 -32.96
C VAL A 231 13.08 -5.70 -34.40
N SER A 232 11.85 -6.18 -34.59
CA SER A 232 11.31 -6.48 -35.93
C SER A 232 11.15 -5.20 -36.75
N ALA A 233 11.12 -5.31 -38.08
CA ALA A 233 10.93 -4.15 -38.95
C ALA A 233 9.62 -3.39 -38.66
N GLU A 234 8.55 -4.12 -38.34
CA GLU A 234 7.27 -3.56 -37.95
C GLU A 234 7.34 -2.80 -36.62
N MET A 235 7.96 -3.41 -35.59
CA MET A 235 8.16 -2.74 -34.30
C MET A 235 9.07 -1.51 -34.44
N ALA A 236 10.11 -1.58 -35.28
CA ALA A 236 10.98 -0.44 -35.56
C ALA A 236 10.21 0.72 -36.19
N ALA A 237 9.37 0.44 -37.20
CA ALA A 237 8.52 1.45 -37.84
C ALA A 237 7.55 2.08 -36.82
N PHE A 238 6.87 1.24 -36.04
CA PHE A 238 5.95 1.68 -34.99
C PHE A 238 6.63 2.58 -33.94
N ARG A 239 7.79 2.16 -33.39
CA ARG A 239 8.53 2.95 -32.38
C ARG A 239 9.08 4.26 -32.95
N THR A 240 9.50 4.25 -34.22
CA THR A 240 9.96 5.47 -34.90
C THR A 240 8.85 6.52 -34.96
N GLU A 241 7.65 6.12 -35.41
CA GLU A 241 6.50 7.02 -35.49
C GLU A 241 6.03 7.47 -34.10
N GLN A 242 5.85 6.52 -33.18
CA GLN A 242 5.35 6.81 -31.85
C GLN A 242 6.24 7.78 -31.07
N PHE A 243 7.57 7.58 -31.10
CA PHE A 243 8.48 8.47 -30.40
C PHE A 243 8.58 9.84 -31.08
N ALA A 244 8.56 9.91 -32.41
CA ALA A 244 8.50 11.18 -33.12
C ALA A 244 7.26 11.99 -32.74
N ASP A 245 6.11 11.32 -32.62
CA ASP A 245 4.85 11.93 -32.19
C ASP A 245 4.90 12.38 -30.74
N PHE A 246 5.39 11.54 -29.83
CA PHE A 246 5.54 11.90 -28.41
C PHE A 246 6.49 13.10 -28.22
N VAL A 247 7.64 13.10 -28.91
CA VAL A 247 8.59 14.21 -28.85
C VAL A 247 8.00 15.50 -29.41
N ARG A 248 7.29 15.43 -30.55
CA ARG A 248 6.63 16.58 -31.17
C ARG A 248 5.52 17.15 -30.27
N GLN A 249 4.66 16.28 -29.75
CA GLN A 249 3.50 16.65 -28.93
C GLN A 249 3.91 17.39 -27.65
N HIS A 250 5.02 16.98 -27.02
CA HIS A 250 5.45 17.52 -25.73
C HIS A 250 6.70 18.43 -25.82
N GLY A 251 7.17 18.75 -27.03
CA GLY A 251 8.30 19.65 -27.24
C GLY A 251 9.62 19.13 -26.65
N LEU A 252 9.92 17.84 -26.84
CA LEU A 252 11.07 17.17 -26.22
C LEU A 252 12.36 17.19 -27.06
N THR A 253 12.39 17.92 -28.18
CA THR A 253 13.61 18.06 -28.98
C THR A 253 14.71 18.74 -28.17
N GLY A 254 15.88 18.10 -28.07
CA GLY A 254 17.01 18.53 -27.26
C GLY A 254 16.80 18.38 -25.74
N LYS A 255 15.68 17.81 -25.30
CA LYS A 255 15.35 17.60 -23.88
C LYS A 255 15.84 16.27 -23.37
N LYS A 256 16.03 16.17 -22.04
CA LYS A 256 16.53 14.94 -21.41
C LYS A 256 15.38 13.95 -21.20
N VAL A 257 15.53 12.74 -21.74
CA VAL A 257 14.52 11.68 -21.65
C VAL A 257 15.13 10.42 -21.03
N LEU A 258 14.43 9.82 -20.07
CA LEU A 258 14.83 8.59 -19.38
C LEU A 258 14.09 7.36 -19.94
N GLU A 259 14.79 6.31 -20.34
CA GLU A 259 14.21 4.97 -20.50
C GLU A 259 14.40 4.16 -19.21
N CYS A 260 13.31 3.69 -18.60
CA CYS A 260 13.35 2.83 -17.42
C CYS A 260 13.30 1.36 -17.85
N GLY A 261 14.38 0.61 -17.61
CA GLY A 261 14.52 -0.77 -18.10
C GLY A 261 14.87 -0.82 -19.58
N CYS A 262 16.03 -0.24 -19.95
CA CYS A 262 16.39 -0.10 -21.37
C CYS A 262 16.95 -1.37 -22.01
N GLY A 263 17.17 -2.45 -21.25
CA GLY A 263 17.82 -3.66 -21.78
C GLY A 263 19.19 -3.34 -22.37
N ALA A 264 19.53 -3.93 -23.51
CA ALA A 264 20.78 -3.62 -24.21
C ALA A 264 20.70 -2.32 -25.03
N GLY A 265 19.64 -1.51 -24.85
CA GLY A 265 19.46 -0.21 -25.48
C GLY A 265 18.72 -0.27 -26.82
N GLU A 266 17.87 -1.27 -27.04
CA GLU A 266 17.26 -1.53 -28.35
C GLU A 266 16.31 -0.42 -28.81
N PHE A 267 15.72 0.34 -27.88
CA PHE A 267 14.79 1.43 -28.20
C PHE A 267 15.40 2.84 -28.10
N LEU A 268 16.57 2.99 -27.48
CA LEU A 268 17.28 4.27 -27.37
C LEU A 268 17.51 4.96 -28.73
N PRO A 269 17.90 4.26 -29.83
CA PRO A 269 18.12 4.91 -31.13
C PRO A 269 16.89 5.63 -31.68
N PHE A 270 15.69 5.05 -31.52
CA PHE A 270 14.47 5.63 -32.08
C PHE A 270 14.10 6.94 -31.37
N MET A 271 14.29 7.00 -30.05
CA MET A 271 14.03 8.21 -29.27
C MET A 271 15.09 9.30 -29.53
N GLN A 272 16.35 8.91 -29.75
CA GLN A 272 17.40 9.82 -30.21
C GLN A 272 17.11 10.37 -31.62
N GLN A 273 16.65 9.51 -32.54
CA GLN A 273 16.25 9.90 -33.90
C GLN A 273 15.07 10.89 -33.90
N ALA A 274 14.14 10.75 -32.94
CA ALA A 274 13.07 11.71 -32.71
C ALA A 274 13.57 13.08 -32.19
N GLY A 275 14.85 13.18 -31.81
CA GLY A 275 15.53 14.43 -31.45
C GLY A 275 15.71 14.66 -29.95
N ALA A 276 15.42 13.68 -29.10
CA ALA A 276 15.62 13.78 -27.65
C ALA A 276 17.06 13.39 -27.22
N VAL A 277 17.50 13.87 -26.05
CA VAL A 277 18.74 13.45 -25.40
C VAL A 277 18.40 12.33 -24.42
N VAL A 278 18.68 11.09 -24.81
CA VAL A 278 18.17 9.90 -24.10
C VAL A 278 19.23 9.30 -23.17
N THR A 279 18.81 8.94 -21.96
CA THR A 279 19.58 8.12 -21.01
C THR A 279 18.80 6.86 -20.68
N GLY A 280 19.44 5.69 -20.74
CA GLY A 280 18.87 4.43 -20.29
C GLY A 280 19.18 4.13 -18.82
N MET A 281 18.25 3.47 -18.14
CA MET A 281 18.45 2.85 -16.83
C MET A 281 18.26 1.33 -16.96
N GLU A 282 19.23 0.55 -16.48
CA GLU A 282 19.21 -0.91 -16.53
C GLU A 282 19.94 -1.52 -15.33
N TYR A 283 19.55 -2.70 -14.84
CA TYR A 283 20.23 -3.35 -13.73
C TYR A 283 21.25 -4.40 -14.16
N GLY A 284 20.93 -5.14 -15.23
CA GLY A 284 21.72 -6.25 -15.76
C GLY A 284 23.09 -5.79 -16.27
N GLU A 285 24.16 -6.30 -15.67
CA GLU A 285 25.52 -5.86 -15.98
C GLU A 285 25.89 -6.07 -17.46
N ASN A 286 25.47 -7.19 -18.02
CA ASN A 286 25.73 -7.52 -19.42
C ASN A 286 24.98 -6.59 -20.38
N ASN A 287 23.73 -6.24 -20.05
CA ASN A 287 22.93 -5.29 -20.83
C ASN A 287 23.57 -3.90 -20.82
N VAL A 288 23.96 -3.40 -19.64
CA VAL A 288 24.65 -2.12 -19.49
C VAL A 288 25.96 -2.09 -20.30
N LYS A 289 26.75 -3.17 -20.26
CA LYS A 289 27.99 -3.27 -21.05
C LYS A 289 27.70 -3.20 -22.55
N LYS A 290 26.70 -3.95 -23.04
CA LYS A 290 26.31 -3.95 -24.47
C LYS A 290 25.82 -2.57 -24.91
N ALA A 291 24.93 -1.94 -24.15
CA ALA A 291 24.38 -0.63 -24.49
C ALA A 291 25.48 0.45 -24.54
N ARG A 292 26.40 0.45 -23.57
CA ARG A 292 27.54 1.38 -23.55
C ARG A 292 28.53 1.11 -24.69
N ALA A 293 28.77 -0.16 -25.04
CA ALA A 293 29.59 -0.52 -26.19
C ALA A 293 28.98 -0.05 -27.52
N ALA A 294 27.66 0.04 -27.60
CA ALA A 294 26.93 0.64 -28.73
C ALA A 294 26.90 2.19 -28.69
N GLY A 295 27.53 2.82 -27.70
CA GLY A 295 27.66 4.28 -27.59
C GLY A 295 26.54 4.98 -26.82
N PHE A 296 25.63 4.24 -26.18
CA PHE A 296 24.52 4.85 -25.43
C PHE A 296 24.91 5.22 -24.00
N GLN A 297 24.33 6.33 -23.51
CA GLN A 297 24.41 6.72 -22.11
C GLN A 297 23.44 5.85 -21.29
N VAL A 298 24.00 4.94 -20.49
CA VAL A 298 23.23 4.05 -19.63
C VAL A 298 23.80 4.03 -18.21
N GLU A 299 22.94 4.16 -17.22
CA GLU A 299 23.26 4.07 -15.79
C GLU A 299 22.78 2.72 -15.22
N ARG A 300 23.65 2.06 -14.43
CA ARG A 300 23.32 0.78 -13.81
C ARG A 300 22.56 1.01 -12.50
N LEU A 301 21.24 0.92 -12.52
CA LEU A 301 20.39 1.24 -11.37
C LEU A 301 19.02 0.53 -11.46
N PHE A 302 18.42 0.27 -10.29
CA PHE A 302 17.04 -0.16 -10.14
C PHE A 302 16.42 0.58 -8.95
N PHE A 303 15.13 0.92 -9.04
CA PHE A 303 14.42 1.65 -7.99
C PHE A 303 13.86 0.68 -6.94
N ASP A 304 14.71 0.14 -6.05
CA ASP A 304 14.29 -0.80 -4.99
C ASP A 304 13.46 -0.09 -3.90
N THR A 305 13.81 1.15 -3.56
CA THR A 305 13.20 1.93 -2.46
C THR A 305 12.47 3.19 -2.94
N GLY A 306 12.76 3.66 -4.15
CA GLY A 306 12.29 4.92 -4.71
C GLY A 306 13.12 6.15 -4.29
N ALA A 307 14.12 5.96 -3.43
CA ALA A 307 15.05 7.01 -3.03
C ALA A 307 16.27 7.13 -3.96
N GLU A 308 16.47 6.17 -4.87
CA GLU A 308 17.62 6.13 -5.76
C GLU A 308 17.57 7.27 -6.79
N ARG A 309 18.74 7.82 -7.13
CA ARG A 309 18.87 8.96 -8.04
C ARG A 309 19.90 8.67 -9.12
N LEU A 310 19.54 9.00 -10.35
CA LEU A 310 20.38 8.93 -11.54
C LEU A 310 21.23 10.20 -11.62
N GLN A 311 22.48 10.06 -12.04
CA GLN A 311 23.43 11.16 -12.18
C GLN A 311 23.04 12.13 -13.29
N SER A 312 22.37 11.61 -14.33
CA SER A 312 22.02 12.37 -15.53
C SER A 312 20.75 13.22 -15.39
N GLY A 313 20.01 13.05 -14.28
CA GLY A 313 18.78 13.78 -13.98
C GLY A 313 18.98 15.27 -13.67
N PRO A 314 17.90 16.03 -13.45
CA PRO A 314 16.51 15.61 -13.66
C PRO A 314 16.16 15.47 -15.15
N PHE A 315 15.12 14.70 -15.46
CA PHE A 315 14.64 14.45 -16.84
C PHE A 315 13.34 15.20 -17.15
N ASP A 316 13.21 15.71 -18.37
CA ASP A 316 12.01 16.39 -18.87
C ASP A 316 10.93 15.39 -19.29
N ALA A 317 11.31 14.15 -19.61
CA ALA A 317 10.36 13.06 -19.82
C ALA A 317 10.94 11.70 -19.43
N PHE A 318 10.08 10.69 -19.32
CA PHE A 318 10.48 9.30 -19.21
C PHE A 318 9.62 8.38 -20.08
N TYR A 319 10.10 7.17 -20.31
CA TYR A 319 9.28 6.08 -20.80
C TYR A 319 9.68 4.75 -20.17
N ILE A 320 8.69 3.87 -19.99
CA ILE A 320 8.84 2.51 -19.47
C ILE A 320 7.97 1.58 -20.30
N LEU A 321 8.57 0.56 -20.92
CA LEU A 321 7.92 -0.25 -21.94
C LEU A 321 7.99 -1.73 -21.59
N ASN A 322 6.84 -2.34 -21.30
CA ASN A 322 6.70 -3.76 -20.95
C ASN A 322 7.75 -4.19 -19.92
N TYR A 323 7.75 -3.49 -18.80
CA TYR A 323 8.68 -3.71 -17.70
C TYR A 323 8.01 -3.55 -16.35
N LEU A 324 7.08 -2.59 -16.21
CA LEU A 324 6.39 -2.28 -14.96
C LEU A 324 5.63 -3.48 -14.38
N GLU A 325 5.08 -4.34 -15.24
CA GLU A 325 4.38 -5.58 -14.91
C GLU A 325 5.26 -6.62 -14.19
N HIS A 326 6.58 -6.50 -14.28
CA HIS A 326 7.55 -7.37 -13.62
C HIS A 326 8.02 -6.81 -12.26
N VAL A 327 7.72 -5.54 -11.94
CA VAL A 327 8.35 -4.81 -10.82
C VAL A 327 7.65 -5.08 -9.48
N PRO A 328 8.27 -5.76 -8.50
CA PRO A 328 7.59 -6.21 -7.28
C PRO A 328 7.01 -5.08 -6.40
N ASP A 329 7.63 -3.90 -6.42
CA ASP A 329 7.15 -2.71 -5.72
C ASP A 329 6.89 -1.58 -6.72
N LEU A 330 5.64 -1.53 -7.20
CA LEU A 330 5.17 -0.52 -8.14
C LEU A 330 5.31 0.90 -7.58
N ARG A 331 5.13 1.08 -6.27
CA ARG A 331 5.15 2.39 -5.62
C ARG A 331 6.58 2.91 -5.47
N ALA A 332 7.50 2.04 -5.04
CA ALA A 332 8.91 2.37 -4.99
C ALA A 332 9.44 2.74 -6.38
N CYS A 333 9.08 1.96 -7.40
CA CYS A 333 9.45 2.24 -8.79
C CYS A 333 8.96 3.61 -9.26
N LEU A 334 7.65 3.90 -9.12
CA LEU A 334 7.07 5.17 -9.54
C LEU A 334 7.57 6.36 -8.70
N ALA A 335 7.86 6.16 -7.41
CA ALA A 335 8.49 7.16 -6.56
C ALA A 335 9.94 7.46 -7.00
N GLY A 336 10.68 6.42 -7.41
CA GLY A 336 12.01 6.54 -7.99
C GLY A 336 12.00 7.33 -9.29
N ILE A 337 11.11 6.96 -10.23
CA ILE A 337 10.90 7.72 -11.48
C ILE A 337 10.62 9.17 -11.15
N ARG A 338 9.56 9.46 -10.36
CA ARG A 338 9.17 10.82 -9.96
C ARG A 338 10.31 11.61 -9.32
N GLY A 339 11.11 10.97 -8.48
CA GLY A 339 12.26 11.59 -7.80
C GLY A 339 13.39 12.04 -8.73
N ASN A 340 13.38 11.58 -9.99
CA ASN A 340 14.35 11.92 -11.02
C ASN A 340 13.78 12.83 -12.13
N LEU A 341 12.52 13.26 -12.03
CA LEU A 341 11.86 14.11 -13.03
C LEU A 341 11.96 15.59 -12.70
N ALA A 342 12.02 16.43 -13.75
CA ALA A 342 11.85 17.87 -13.66
C ALA A 342 10.37 18.24 -13.44
N PRO A 343 10.06 19.42 -12.86
CA PRO A 343 8.68 19.90 -12.79
C PRO A 343 8.00 19.95 -14.16
N GLY A 344 6.78 19.42 -14.24
CA GLY A 344 6.01 19.36 -15.49
C GLY A 344 6.42 18.26 -16.47
N ALA A 345 7.38 17.39 -16.09
CA ALA A 345 7.81 16.29 -16.93
C ALA A 345 6.67 15.38 -17.36
N VAL A 346 6.79 14.80 -18.56
CA VAL A 346 5.80 13.89 -19.14
C VAL A 346 6.32 12.46 -19.21
N GLY A 347 5.42 11.49 -19.33
CA GLY A 347 5.76 10.08 -19.35
C GLY A 347 5.00 9.29 -20.40
N LEU A 348 5.63 8.25 -20.94
CA LEU A 348 4.99 7.21 -21.75
C LEU A 348 5.12 5.87 -21.02
N VAL A 349 4.01 5.31 -20.57
CA VAL A 349 3.95 4.07 -19.77
C VAL A 349 3.23 3.00 -20.58
N GLU A 350 3.91 1.90 -20.86
CA GLU A 350 3.35 0.80 -21.63
C GLU A 350 3.50 -0.54 -20.92
N VAL A 351 2.42 -1.31 -20.95
CA VAL A 351 2.30 -2.65 -20.37
C VAL A 351 1.43 -3.54 -21.28
N PRO A 352 1.45 -4.87 -21.12
CA PRO A 352 0.52 -5.76 -21.80
C PRO A 352 -0.94 -5.36 -21.57
N ASN A 353 -1.74 -5.34 -22.63
CA ASN A 353 -3.15 -4.94 -22.56
C ASN A 353 -4.03 -6.07 -22.03
N PHE A 354 -4.29 -6.09 -20.73
CA PHE A 354 -5.10 -7.14 -20.12
C PHE A 354 -6.55 -7.18 -20.62
N GLU A 355 -7.10 -6.05 -21.08
CA GLU A 355 -8.47 -6.01 -21.63
C GLU A 355 -8.58 -6.84 -22.91
N MET A 356 -7.56 -6.77 -23.77
CA MET A 356 -7.47 -7.63 -24.96
C MET A 356 -7.32 -9.10 -24.55
N LEU A 357 -6.43 -9.40 -23.60
CA LEU A 357 -6.19 -10.78 -23.16
C LEU A 357 -7.47 -11.44 -22.63
N LEU A 358 -8.27 -10.69 -21.84
CA LEU A 358 -9.57 -11.14 -21.37
C LEU A 358 -10.57 -11.34 -22.52
N ALA A 359 -10.68 -10.36 -23.43
CA ALA A 359 -11.62 -10.43 -24.55
C ALA A 359 -11.35 -11.60 -25.49
N GLN A 360 -10.07 -11.97 -25.67
CA GLN A 360 -9.65 -13.06 -26.54
C GLN A 360 -9.45 -14.39 -25.81
N GLY A 361 -9.63 -14.44 -24.49
CA GLY A 361 -9.46 -15.66 -23.69
C GLY A 361 -8.02 -16.19 -23.68
N MET A 362 -7.02 -15.30 -23.74
CA MET A 362 -5.59 -15.64 -23.81
C MET A 362 -5.02 -16.07 -22.45
N PHE A 363 -5.52 -17.19 -21.92
CA PHE A 363 -5.16 -17.66 -20.57
C PHE A 363 -3.68 -18.05 -20.40
N MET A 364 -2.97 -18.32 -21.49
CA MET A 364 -1.53 -18.69 -21.46
C MET A 364 -0.60 -17.50 -21.15
N GLU A 365 -1.12 -16.27 -21.20
CA GLU A 365 -0.35 -15.06 -20.82
C GLU A 365 -0.21 -14.92 -19.29
N PHE A 366 -0.93 -15.74 -18.52
CA PHE A 366 -0.71 -15.85 -17.09
C PHE A 366 0.58 -16.63 -16.82
N MET A 367 1.66 -15.91 -16.52
CA MET A 367 2.99 -16.47 -16.27
C MET A 367 3.64 -15.80 -15.07
N ARG A 368 4.55 -16.51 -14.40
CA ARG A 368 5.20 -16.05 -13.17
C ARG A 368 5.99 -14.75 -13.34
N ASP A 369 6.56 -14.52 -14.53
CA ASP A 369 7.31 -13.32 -14.86
C ASP A 369 6.43 -12.05 -14.79
N HIS A 370 5.13 -12.16 -15.12
CA HIS A 370 4.17 -11.05 -15.04
C HIS A 370 3.46 -11.07 -13.69
N LEU A 371 3.85 -10.17 -12.79
CA LEU A 371 3.21 -10.07 -11.48
C LEU A 371 1.84 -9.38 -11.56
N TYR A 372 1.60 -8.60 -12.61
CA TYR A 372 0.44 -7.73 -12.74
C TYR A 372 -0.16 -7.77 -14.14
N TYR A 373 -1.48 -7.61 -14.18
CA TYR A 373 -2.28 -7.56 -15.40
C TYR A 373 -3.14 -6.31 -15.37
N PHE A 374 -2.74 -5.33 -16.17
CA PHE A 374 -3.30 -3.99 -16.11
C PHE A 374 -4.38 -3.77 -17.15
N THR A 375 -5.57 -3.38 -16.69
CA THR A 375 -6.55 -2.65 -17.51
C THR A 375 -6.17 -1.17 -17.59
N ALA A 376 -6.72 -0.43 -18.57
CA ALA A 376 -6.53 1.01 -18.66
C ALA A 376 -6.86 1.70 -17.33
N LYS A 377 -8.00 1.32 -16.72
CA LYS A 377 -8.46 1.89 -15.45
C LYS A 377 -7.52 1.58 -14.28
N SER A 378 -7.08 0.33 -14.14
CA SER A 378 -6.21 -0.08 -13.02
C SER A 378 -4.83 0.59 -13.08
N LEU A 379 -4.28 0.76 -14.29
CA LEU A 379 -3.02 1.47 -14.51
C LEU A 379 -3.18 2.98 -14.28
N SER A 380 -4.26 3.60 -14.75
CA SER A 380 -4.54 5.01 -14.47
C SER A 380 -4.61 5.28 -12.97
N LEU A 381 -5.34 4.45 -12.21
CA LEU A 381 -5.43 4.58 -10.76
C LEU A 381 -4.07 4.43 -10.07
N LEU A 382 -3.23 3.48 -10.51
CA LEU A 382 -1.87 3.34 -10.01
C LEU A 382 -1.06 4.62 -10.23
N LEU A 383 -1.06 5.15 -11.45
CA LEU A 383 -0.27 6.34 -11.82
C LEU A 383 -0.77 7.58 -11.08
N GLU A 384 -2.08 7.79 -11.01
CA GLU A 384 -2.69 8.91 -10.29
C GLU A 384 -2.44 8.85 -8.78
N ALA A 385 -2.48 7.67 -8.17
CA ALA A 385 -2.15 7.50 -6.77
C ALA A 385 -0.66 7.77 -6.46
N ASN A 386 0.21 7.73 -7.47
CA ASN A 386 1.66 7.92 -7.33
C ASN A 386 2.17 9.28 -7.85
N GLY A 387 1.27 10.26 -7.98
CA GLY A 387 1.62 11.65 -8.23
C GLY A 387 1.68 12.03 -9.71
N PHE A 388 1.10 11.23 -10.59
CA PHE A 388 0.93 11.56 -11.99
C PHE A 388 -0.50 12.01 -12.30
N GLU A 389 -0.67 12.72 -13.42
CA GLU A 389 -1.94 12.98 -14.07
C GLU A 389 -1.96 12.18 -15.38
N VAL A 390 -3.02 11.43 -15.65
CA VAL A 390 -3.16 10.68 -16.90
C VAL A 390 -3.69 11.61 -17.97
N LEU A 391 -2.95 11.75 -19.07
CA LEU A 391 -3.30 12.59 -20.21
C LEU A 391 -4.08 11.81 -21.28
N SER A 392 -3.69 10.56 -21.51
CA SER A 392 -4.37 9.64 -22.44
C SER A 392 -4.11 8.19 -22.04
N ALA A 393 -5.01 7.29 -22.46
CA ALA A 393 -4.90 5.85 -22.32
C ALA A 393 -5.49 5.20 -23.57
N GLN A 394 -4.71 4.41 -24.30
CA GLN A 394 -5.15 3.78 -25.53
C GLN A 394 -4.39 2.48 -25.82
N PRO A 395 -5.06 1.47 -26.40
CA PRO A 395 -4.39 0.31 -26.93
C PRO A 395 -3.57 0.69 -28.17
N VAL A 396 -2.39 0.09 -28.33
CA VAL A 396 -1.47 0.30 -29.45
C VAL A 396 -0.87 -1.04 -29.88
N PHE A 397 -0.24 -1.06 -31.05
CA PHE A 397 0.44 -2.23 -31.60
C PHE A 397 -0.46 -3.48 -31.64
N HIS A 398 -1.47 -3.46 -32.53
CA HIS A 398 -2.49 -4.51 -32.67
C HIS A 398 -3.28 -4.79 -31.39
N ASP A 399 -3.54 -3.73 -30.64
CA ASP A 399 -4.18 -3.72 -29.32
C ASP A 399 -3.45 -4.48 -28.22
N TYR A 400 -2.26 -5.02 -28.48
CA TYR A 400 -1.52 -5.87 -27.54
C TYR A 400 -0.93 -5.08 -26.37
N VAL A 401 -0.69 -3.79 -26.57
CA VAL A 401 -0.03 -2.92 -25.59
C VAL A 401 -0.99 -1.84 -25.14
N MET A 402 -1.18 -1.69 -23.83
CA MET A 402 -1.90 -0.57 -23.25
C MET A 402 -0.90 0.57 -23.02
N SER A 403 -1.09 1.69 -23.72
CA SER A 403 -0.18 2.84 -23.71
C SER A 403 -0.84 4.06 -23.07
N LEU A 404 -0.21 4.57 -22.01
CA LEU A 404 -0.65 5.76 -21.30
C LEU A 404 0.38 6.87 -21.39
N GLN A 405 -0.07 8.08 -21.73
CA GLN A 405 0.72 9.28 -21.53
C GLN A 405 0.35 9.94 -20.21
N VAL A 406 1.35 10.38 -19.45
CA VAL A 406 1.17 11.02 -18.14
C VAL A 406 1.94 12.32 -18.03
N ARG A 407 1.56 13.13 -17.04
CA ARG A 407 2.33 14.29 -16.57
C ARG A 407 2.61 14.15 -15.09
N LEU A 408 3.79 14.57 -14.65
CA LEU A 408 4.06 14.76 -13.22
C LEU A 408 3.12 15.85 -12.68
N ARG A 409 2.28 15.49 -11.71
CA ARG A 409 1.25 16.39 -11.18
C ARG A 409 1.89 17.67 -10.63
N PRO A 410 1.53 18.85 -11.13
CA PRO A 410 2.00 20.10 -10.56
C PRO A 410 1.41 20.29 -9.16
N PRO A 411 2.11 20.98 -8.24
CA PRO A 411 1.51 21.39 -6.99
C PRO A 411 0.31 22.31 -7.27
N THR A 412 -0.72 22.24 -6.43
CA THR A 412 -1.85 23.17 -6.50
C THR A 412 -1.36 24.60 -6.30
N ASP A 413 -1.73 25.50 -7.23
CA ASP A 413 -1.38 26.91 -7.12
C ASP A 413 -2.37 27.64 -6.19
N PHE A 414 -1.86 28.15 -5.06
CA PHE A 414 -2.60 28.95 -4.10
C PHE A 414 -2.36 30.46 -4.24
N SER A 415 -1.63 30.91 -5.27
CA SER A 415 -1.26 32.32 -5.47
C SER A 415 -2.49 33.25 -5.49
N ALA A 416 -3.56 32.85 -6.18
CA ALA A 416 -4.81 33.60 -6.25
C ALA A 416 -5.46 33.81 -4.86
N PHE A 417 -5.38 32.81 -3.97
CA PHE A 417 -5.87 32.93 -2.59
C PHE A 417 -5.03 33.93 -1.78
N ALA A 418 -3.70 33.88 -1.91
CA ALA A 418 -2.81 34.80 -1.22
C ALA A 418 -3.07 36.26 -1.65
N VAL A 419 -3.23 36.51 -2.96
CA VAL A 419 -3.56 37.85 -3.49
C VAL A 419 -4.93 38.31 -2.99
N ALA A 420 -5.95 37.45 -3.03
CA ALA A 420 -7.28 37.78 -2.54
C ALA A 420 -7.29 38.10 -1.03
N GLN A 421 -6.58 37.30 -0.23
CA GLN A 421 -6.43 37.50 1.21
C GLN A 421 -5.76 38.84 1.52
N GLN A 422 -4.63 39.15 0.88
CA GLN A 422 -3.92 40.42 1.07
C GLN A 422 -4.78 41.63 0.69
N ARG A 423 -5.49 41.55 -0.45
CA ARG A 423 -6.37 42.63 -0.90
C ARG A 423 -7.51 42.88 0.08
N LEU A 424 -8.19 41.83 0.53
CA LEU A 424 -9.34 41.96 1.42
C LEU A 424 -8.93 42.44 2.82
N THR A 425 -7.87 41.85 3.40
CA THR A 425 -7.35 42.26 4.71
C THR A 425 -6.76 43.67 4.67
N GLY A 426 -6.04 44.03 3.61
CA GLY A 426 -5.53 45.38 3.39
C GLY A 426 -6.65 46.41 3.31
N LYS A 427 -7.72 46.13 2.54
CA LYS A 427 -8.89 47.00 2.47
C LYS A 427 -9.61 47.15 3.82
N LEU A 428 -9.75 46.05 4.56
CA LEU A 428 -10.33 46.09 5.90
C LEU A 428 -9.51 46.96 6.86
N ASN A 429 -8.20 46.75 6.90
CA ASN A 429 -7.30 47.54 7.74
C ASN A 429 -7.30 49.02 7.37
N ALA A 430 -7.31 49.35 6.07
CA ALA A 430 -7.41 50.74 5.62
C ALA A 430 -8.72 51.41 6.06
N LEU A 431 -9.85 50.70 6.01
CA LEU A 431 -11.12 51.21 6.52
C LEU A 431 -11.07 51.40 8.04
N VAL A 432 -10.54 50.42 8.78
CA VAL A 432 -10.38 50.52 10.24
C VAL A 432 -9.47 51.69 10.63
N GLU A 433 -8.41 51.95 9.87
CA GLU A 433 -7.49 53.08 10.09
C GLU A 433 -8.17 54.42 9.76
N GLN A 434 -8.90 54.49 8.64
CA GLN A 434 -9.61 55.69 8.20
C GLN A 434 -10.67 56.16 9.22
N TYR A 435 -11.45 55.24 9.77
CA TYR A 435 -12.56 55.55 10.68
C TYR A 435 -12.17 55.46 12.17
N GLY A 436 -11.08 54.76 12.48
CA GLY A 436 -10.62 54.48 13.84
C GLY A 436 -11.18 53.15 14.38
N GLY A 437 -10.31 52.35 14.99
CA GLY A 437 -10.65 51.04 15.54
C GLY A 437 -11.75 51.06 16.60
N SER A 438 -11.65 51.95 17.58
CA SER A 438 -12.68 52.15 18.62
C SER A 438 -14.01 52.68 18.08
N ARG A 439 -14.03 53.12 16.80
CA ARG A 439 -15.22 53.59 16.09
C ARG A 439 -15.62 52.65 14.94
N THR A 440 -15.11 51.42 14.93
CA THR A 440 -15.46 50.38 13.96
C THR A 440 -16.15 49.21 14.63
N ALA A 441 -17.30 48.79 14.09
CA ALA A 441 -18.02 47.60 14.49
C ALA A 441 -18.13 46.61 13.33
N PHE A 442 -18.22 45.32 13.65
CA PHE A 442 -18.47 44.24 12.69
C PHE A 442 -19.85 43.65 12.97
N TRP A 443 -20.69 43.37 11.98
CA TRP A 443 -21.97 42.69 12.20
C TRP A 443 -21.94 41.28 11.61
N GLY A 444 -22.04 40.28 12.49
CA GLY A 444 -22.05 38.86 12.18
C GLY A 444 -20.91 38.12 12.87
N ALA A 445 -21.22 37.38 13.93
CA ALA A 445 -20.27 36.54 14.65
C ALA A 445 -20.25 35.13 14.03
N SER A 446 -19.77 35.04 12.79
CA SER A 446 -19.65 33.80 12.02
C SER A 446 -18.19 33.34 11.91
N HIS A 447 -17.98 32.07 11.55
CA HIS A 447 -16.62 31.54 11.33
C HIS A 447 -15.84 32.35 10.28
N GLN A 448 -16.52 32.81 9.22
CA GLN A 448 -15.93 33.65 8.17
C GLN A 448 -15.48 35.02 8.73
N ALA A 449 -16.32 35.66 9.55
CA ALA A 449 -15.97 36.93 10.18
C ALA A 449 -14.79 36.78 11.14
N PHE A 450 -14.79 35.73 11.98
CA PHE A 450 -13.67 35.46 12.89
C PHE A 450 -12.36 35.21 12.15
N ALA A 451 -12.40 34.41 11.08
CA ALA A 451 -11.22 34.15 10.25
C ALA A 451 -10.69 35.44 9.60
N LEU A 452 -11.57 36.27 9.02
CA LEU A 452 -11.18 37.53 8.40
C LEU A 452 -10.55 38.50 9.41
N LEU A 453 -11.16 38.66 10.59
CA LEU A 453 -10.62 39.51 11.66
C LEU A 453 -9.25 39.01 12.15
N ALA A 454 -9.07 37.68 12.26
CA ALA A 454 -7.79 37.08 12.62
C ALA A 454 -6.73 37.30 11.54
N PHE A 455 -7.06 37.06 10.26
CA PHE A 455 -6.15 37.30 9.14
C PHE A 455 -5.76 38.77 8.98
N ALA A 456 -6.67 39.69 9.29
CA ALA A 456 -6.38 41.11 9.29
C ALA A 456 -5.56 41.57 10.51
N GLY A 457 -5.33 40.70 11.50
CA GLY A 457 -4.58 41.03 12.70
C GLY A 457 -5.30 42.05 13.60
N LEU A 458 -6.64 41.96 13.67
CA LEU A 458 -7.51 42.93 14.36
C LEU A 458 -7.82 42.56 15.83
N ARG A 459 -6.99 41.73 16.46
CA ARG A 459 -7.14 41.37 17.88
C ARG A 459 -7.19 42.62 18.76
N ASP A 460 -8.28 42.79 19.51
CA ASP A 460 -8.51 43.93 20.39
C ASP A 460 -8.45 45.32 19.68
N LYS A 461 -8.56 45.36 18.34
CA LYS A 461 -8.39 46.61 17.55
C LYS A 461 -9.70 47.25 17.08
N ILE A 462 -10.83 46.57 17.18
CA ILE A 462 -12.14 47.13 16.82
C ILE A 462 -13.09 47.11 18.02
N LYS A 463 -14.10 47.98 18.02
CA LYS A 463 -14.99 48.19 19.17
C LYS A 463 -15.69 46.91 19.62
N CYS A 464 -16.35 46.23 18.69
CA CYS A 464 -17.15 45.03 18.99
C CYS A 464 -17.57 44.29 17.71
N ILE A 465 -18.08 43.08 17.89
CA ILE A 465 -18.88 42.34 16.91
C ILE A 465 -20.34 42.36 17.37
N ILE A 466 -21.25 42.75 16.49
CA ILE A 466 -22.69 42.75 16.69
C ILE A 466 -23.24 41.42 16.17
N ASP A 467 -24.04 40.69 16.96
CA ASP A 467 -24.76 39.51 16.50
C ASP A 467 -26.13 39.38 17.17
N SER A 468 -27.16 39.06 16.40
CA SER A 468 -28.54 38.97 16.87
C SER A 468 -28.81 37.71 17.71
N ALA A 469 -27.95 36.70 17.65
CA ALA A 469 -28.14 35.44 18.38
C ALA A 469 -27.79 35.59 19.87
N PRO A 470 -28.76 35.44 20.81
CA PRO A 470 -28.53 35.72 22.24
C PRO A 470 -27.39 34.91 22.87
N PHE A 471 -27.25 33.64 22.47
CA PHE A 471 -26.22 32.75 23.04
C PHE A 471 -24.78 33.16 22.68
N LYS A 472 -24.58 34.03 21.69
CA LYS A 472 -23.24 34.54 21.33
C LYS A 472 -22.91 35.85 22.05
N GLN A 473 -23.90 36.55 22.57
CA GLN A 473 -23.73 37.87 23.18
C GLN A 473 -23.08 37.72 24.56
N GLY A 474 -22.20 38.65 24.92
CA GLY A 474 -21.39 38.58 26.15
C GLY A 474 -20.16 37.68 26.04
N CYS A 475 -20.01 36.94 24.93
CA CYS A 475 -18.81 36.15 24.63
C CYS A 475 -17.76 37.00 23.90
N LEU A 476 -16.55 36.45 23.77
CA LEU A 476 -15.47 37.02 22.97
C LEU A 476 -15.28 36.22 21.67
N SER A 477 -14.85 36.88 20.60
CA SER A 477 -14.51 36.18 19.36
C SER A 477 -13.27 35.31 19.52
N PRO A 478 -13.24 34.10 18.92
CA PRO A 478 -12.05 33.27 18.89
C PRO A 478 -10.86 34.00 18.24
N ALA A 479 -9.65 33.76 18.77
CA ALA A 479 -8.35 34.30 18.35
C ALA A 479 -8.16 35.83 18.46
N THR A 480 -9.22 36.61 18.25
CA THR A 480 -9.19 38.09 18.22
C THR A 480 -9.74 38.74 19.50
N HIS A 481 -10.47 37.99 20.33
CA HIS A 481 -11.02 38.41 21.63
C HIS A 481 -11.85 39.70 21.61
N ILE A 482 -12.43 40.03 20.45
CA ILE A 482 -13.32 41.18 20.30
C ILE A 482 -14.67 40.82 20.95
N PRO A 483 -15.26 41.71 21.77
CA PRO A 483 -16.52 41.42 22.44
C PRO A 483 -17.68 41.30 21.46
N ILE A 484 -18.50 40.27 21.64
CA ILE A 484 -19.73 40.05 20.88
C ILE A 484 -20.91 40.63 21.67
N VAL A 485 -21.62 41.57 21.07
CA VAL A 485 -22.67 42.35 21.74
C VAL A 485 -24.01 42.27 21.00
N ALA A 486 -25.09 42.55 21.73
CA ALA A 486 -26.42 42.64 21.16
C ALA A 486 -26.55 43.92 20.31
N PRO A 487 -27.34 43.92 19.22
CA PRO A 487 -27.61 45.15 18.48
C PRO A 487 -28.20 46.28 19.35
N ASP A 488 -28.99 45.94 20.37
CA ASP A 488 -29.68 46.90 21.25
C ASP A 488 -28.78 47.52 22.34
N SER A 489 -27.58 46.97 22.55
CA SER A 489 -26.64 47.54 23.53
C SER A 489 -25.83 48.72 23.00
N LEU A 490 -26.05 49.12 21.74
CA LEU A 490 -25.34 50.23 21.07
C LEU A 490 -26.33 51.33 20.70
N GLN A 491 -25.86 52.57 20.75
CA GLN A 491 -26.63 53.79 20.43
C GLN A 491 -26.09 54.47 19.17
N PRO A 492 -26.90 55.29 18.47
CA PRO A 492 -26.41 56.12 17.37
C PRO A 492 -25.20 56.96 17.79
N GLY A 493 -24.12 56.94 16.99
CA GLY A 493 -22.87 57.64 17.27
C GLY A 493 -21.80 56.84 18.04
N ASP A 494 -22.11 55.61 18.48
CA ASP A 494 -21.15 54.73 19.15
C ASP A 494 -19.98 54.30 18.25
N PHE A 495 -20.20 54.26 16.94
CA PHE A 495 -19.24 53.89 15.91
C PHE A 495 -19.62 54.59 14.60
N ASP A 496 -18.64 54.78 13.72
CA ASP A 496 -18.82 55.47 12.44
C ASP A 496 -18.70 54.52 11.23
N LEU A 497 -18.13 53.33 11.45
CA LEU A 497 -17.96 52.29 10.44
C LEU A 497 -18.59 50.99 10.90
N LEU A 498 -19.44 50.42 10.05
CA LEU A 498 -19.99 49.08 10.18
C LEU A 498 -19.53 48.21 9.01
N ILE A 499 -18.88 47.10 9.32
CA ILE A 499 -18.64 46.04 8.34
C ILE A 499 -19.65 44.92 8.55
N VAL A 500 -20.46 44.59 7.55
CA VAL A 500 -21.49 43.55 7.62
C VAL A 500 -20.98 42.27 6.96
N ALA A 501 -20.97 41.17 7.72
CA ALA A 501 -20.58 39.83 7.28
C ALA A 501 -21.59 38.78 7.74
N ALA A 502 -22.82 38.90 7.25
CA ALA A 502 -23.96 38.07 7.63
C ALA A 502 -24.41 37.10 6.51
N GLY A 503 -23.50 36.76 5.58
CA GLY A 503 -23.81 35.88 4.46
C GLY A 503 -24.97 36.39 3.60
N GLY A 504 -25.98 35.54 3.35
CA GLY A 504 -27.15 35.87 2.54
C GLY A 504 -28.01 37.03 3.08
N TYR A 505 -27.91 37.35 4.37
CA TYR A 505 -28.71 38.40 5.03
C TYR A 505 -28.03 39.77 5.06
N SER A 506 -26.87 39.92 4.41
CA SER A 506 -26.04 41.11 4.61
C SER A 506 -26.69 42.43 4.15
N GLU A 507 -27.55 42.43 3.13
CA GLU A 507 -28.29 43.65 2.74
C GLU A 507 -29.37 44.02 3.74
N GLU A 508 -30.11 43.01 4.23
CA GLU A 508 -31.14 43.24 5.24
C GLU A 508 -30.52 43.78 6.52
N VAL A 509 -29.41 43.19 6.96
CA VAL A 509 -28.66 43.66 8.12
C VAL A 509 -28.14 45.09 7.90
N ALA A 510 -27.61 45.39 6.73
CA ALA A 510 -27.12 46.74 6.42
C ALA A 510 -28.27 47.78 6.40
N ARG A 511 -29.44 47.41 5.87
CA ARG A 511 -30.65 48.25 5.90
C ARG A 511 -31.10 48.53 7.32
N LEU A 512 -31.25 47.47 8.12
CA LEU A 512 -31.66 47.57 9.54
C LEU A 512 -30.67 48.39 10.35
N ALA A 513 -29.36 48.21 10.09
CA ALA A 513 -28.32 49.01 10.73
C ALA A 513 -28.44 50.50 10.39
N ARG A 514 -28.72 50.84 9.12
CA ARG A 514 -28.90 52.23 8.69
C ARG A 514 -30.13 52.88 9.32
N GLU A 515 -31.24 52.14 9.38
CA GLU A 515 -32.48 52.58 10.04
C GLU A 515 -32.24 52.87 11.53
N LYS A 516 -31.48 52.01 12.21
CA LYS A 516 -31.21 52.11 13.64
C LYS A 516 -30.15 53.15 14.03
N PHE A 517 -29.00 53.12 13.37
CA PHE A 517 -27.82 53.89 13.76
C PHE A 517 -27.65 55.21 12.99
N GLY A 518 -28.50 55.45 12.00
CA GLY A 518 -28.61 56.72 11.29
C GLY A 518 -27.93 56.74 9.92
N ARG A 519 -28.29 57.77 9.12
CA ARG A 519 -27.87 57.90 7.71
C ARG A 519 -26.38 58.21 7.52
N ALA A 520 -25.70 58.73 8.53
CA ALA A 520 -24.29 59.08 8.46
C ALA A 520 -23.34 57.87 8.65
N LEU A 521 -23.87 56.72 9.07
CA LEU A 521 -23.08 55.51 9.29
C LEU A 521 -22.52 54.99 7.95
N ALA A 522 -21.19 54.84 7.87
CA ALA A 522 -20.56 54.17 6.76
C ALA A 522 -20.74 52.65 6.90
N ILE A 523 -21.31 52.02 5.88
CA ILE A 523 -21.57 50.57 5.90
C ILE A 523 -20.85 49.92 4.72
N TYR A 524 -20.07 48.89 5.00
CA TYR A 524 -19.47 48.03 3.99
C TYR A 524 -19.95 46.61 4.17
N ILE A 525 -20.37 45.96 3.09
CA ILE A 525 -20.79 44.57 3.09
C ILE A 525 -19.65 43.70 2.57
N LEU A 526 -19.33 42.62 3.31
CA LEU A 526 -18.47 41.55 2.84
C LEU A 526 -19.21 40.72 1.78
N ARG A 527 -18.74 40.81 0.54
CA ARG A 527 -19.21 40.03 -0.61
C ARG A 527 -18.05 39.20 -1.13
N GLU A 528 -18.17 37.88 -1.05
CA GLU A 528 -17.13 36.93 -1.52
C GLU A 528 -15.74 37.29 -0.96
N ASN A 529 -14.89 37.92 -1.76
CA ASN A 529 -13.53 38.35 -1.42
C ASN A 529 -13.32 39.87 -1.43
N GLN A 530 -14.39 40.67 -1.27
CA GLN A 530 -14.34 42.13 -1.28
C GLN A 530 -15.25 42.77 -0.23
N LEU A 531 -14.91 44.00 0.18
CA LEU A 531 -15.77 44.89 0.95
C LEU A 531 -16.39 45.92 0.00
N VAL A 532 -17.72 45.96 -0.11
CA VAL A 532 -18.46 46.88 -0.99
C VAL A 532 -19.19 47.91 -0.14
N ASN A 533 -19.11 49.19 -0.48
CA ASN A 533 -19.87 50.23 0.23
C ASN A 533 -21.37 50.06 -0.07
N TYR A 534 -22.20 50.09 0.98
CA TYR A 534 -23.64 49.88 0.92
C TYR A 534 -24.42 51.19 0.86
#